data_AF-A0A7C3KTA4-F1
#
_entry.id   AF-A0A7C3KTA4-F1
#
_cell.length_a   1.000
_cell.length_b   1.000
_cell.length_c   1.000
_cell.angle_alpha   90.00
_cell.angle_beta   90.00
_cell.angle_gamma   90.00
#
_symmetry.space_group_name_H-M   'P 1'
#
loop_
_entity.id
_entity.type
_entity.pdbx_description
1 polymer ?
#
loop_
_entity_poly.entity_id
_entity_poly.type
_entity_poly.pdbx_seq_one_letter_code
_entity_poly.pdbx_strand_id
1 'polypeptide(L)'
;MANVTGNKPLSRAKLMEVKLSSLLEVTKAINNNYPTRELLQIFENVLRNQLNIGKLVLFSLDTEWRCLLKFGLDDEINVGIVKEFRDIKEISPFEVSNKSLKSAFDIVVPVFHKEVPLAY
;
A
#
# COMPACT_ATOMS: atom_id res chain seq x y z
N MET A 1 -15.10 38.32 -12.80
CA MET A 1 -15.85 37.04 -12.87
C MET A 1 -15.29 36.31 -14.08
N ALA A 2 -14.72 35.11 -14.06
CA ALA A 2 -14.72 34.00 -13.10
C ALA A 2 -13.36 33.25 -13.16
N ASN A 3 -12.95 32.65 -12.03
CA ASN A 3 -11.82 31.72 -11.95
C ASN A 3 -12.24 30.35 -12.51
N VAL A 4 -11.51 29.85 -13.51
CA VAL A 4 -11.58 28.44 -13.92
C VAL A 4 -10.29 27.78 -13.47
N THR A 5 -10.27 27.29 -12.23
CA THR A 5 -9.24 26.36 -11.78
C THR A 5 -9.59 25.00 -12.37
N GLY A 6 -8.94 24.66 -13.48
CA GLY A 6 -9.08 23.35 -14.12
C GLY A 6 -8.70 22.25 -13.15
N ASN A 7 -9.69 21.48 -12.71
CA ASN A 7 -9.49 20.30 -11.87
C ASN A 7 -8.88 19.21 -12.76
N LYS A 8 -7.55 19.13 -12.79
CA LYS A 8 -6.83 18.11 -13.55
C LYS A 8 -7.17 16.74 -12.94
N PRO A 9 -7.66 15.76 -13.71
CA PRO A 9 -8.02 14.47 -13.15
C PRO A 9 -6.80 13.84 -12.48
N LEU A 10 -6.97 13.43 -11.23
CA LEU A 10 -5.96 12.72 -10.45
C LEU A 10 -5.48 11.51 -11.25
N SER A 11 -4.16 11.29 -11.31
CA SER A 11 -3.62 10.10 -11.96
C SER A 11 -4.16 8.84 -11.29
N ARG A 12 -4.26 7.73 -12.03
CA ARG A 12 -4.72 6.44 -11.47
C ARG A 12 -3.94 6.05 -10.21
N ALA A 13 -2.62 6.29 -10.19
CA ALA A 13 -1.76 6.05 -9.04
C ALA A 13 -2.15 6.94 -7.84
N LYS A 14 -2.42 8.23 -8.06
CA LYS A 14 -2.83 9.15 -6.99
C LYS A 14 -4.22 8.81 -6.44
N LEU A 15 -5.15 8.41 -7.31
CA LEU A 15 -6.46 7.89 -6.91
C LEU A 15 -6.32 6.62 -6.08
N MET A 16 -5.38 5.74 -6.43
CA MET A 16 -5.10 4.53 -5.69
C MET A 16 -4.50 4.85 -4.33
N GLU A 17 -3.53 5.77 -4.25
CA GLU A 17 -2.93 6.28 -3.01
C GLU A 17 -3.99 6.88 -2.09
N VAL A 18 -4.91 7.71 -2.61
CA VAL A 18 -5.99 8.32 -1.81
C VAL A 18 -6.96 7.26 -1.30
N LYS A 19 -7.34 6.27 -2.13
CA LYS A 19 -8.19 5.15 -1.71
C LYS A 19 -7.52 4.29 -0.63
N LEU A 20 -6.23 3.99 -0.80
CA LEU A 20 -5.41 3.24 0.15
C LEU A 20 -5.28 3.97 1.48
N SER A 21 -4.95 5.25 1.42
CA SER A 21 -4.82 6.12 2.59
C SER A 21 -6.13 6.25 3.35
N SER A 22 -7.24 6.49 2.63
CA SER A 22 -8.57 6.62 3.23
C SER A 22 -9.02 5.31 3.90
N LEU A 23 -8.74 4.18 3.27
CA LEU A 23 -9.08 2.87 3.83
C LEU A 23 -8.22 2.56 5.06
N LEU A 24 -6.92 2.88 5.02
CA LEU A 24 -6.01 2.73 6.15
C LEU A 24 -6.44 3.63 7.32
N GLU A 25 -6.84 4.87 7.05
CA GLU A 25 -7.32 5.81 8.05
C GLU A 25 -8.64 5.34 8.69
N VAL A 26 -9.55 4.78 7.89
CA VAL A 26 -10.77 4.10 8.36
C VAL A 26 -10.42 2.88 9.22
N THR A 27 -9.45 2.04 8.82
CA THR A 27 -9.04 0.87 9.63
C THR A 27 -8.44 1.27 10.98
N LYS A 28 -7.73 2.40 11.03
CA LYS A 28 -7.17 2.96 12.26
C LYS A 28 -8.22 3.58 13.16
N ALA A 29 -9.24 4.23 12.59
CA ALA A 29 -10.40 4.71 13.34
C ALA A 29 -11.26 3.56 13.88
N ILE A 30 -11.26 2.42 13.18
CA ILE A 30 -11.99 1.19 13.55
C ILE A 30 -11.18 0.27 14.51
N ASN A 31 -10.03 0.70 15.01
CA ASN A 31 -9.39 0.04 16.18
C ASN A 31 -10.27 0.03 17.45
N ASN A 32 -11.50 0.54 17.36
CA ASN A 32 -12.65 0.18 18.19
C ASN A 32 -13.39 -1.08 17.70
N ASN A 33 -12.68 -2.22 17.67
CA ASN A 33 -13.26 -3.56 17.81
C ASN A 33 -13.98 -4.23 16.61
N TYR A 34 -13.65 -3.89 15.35
CA TYR A 34 -13.94 -4.77 14.19
C TYR A 34 -12.69 -5.58 13.84
N PRO A 35 -12.79 -6.90 13.52
CA PRO A 35 -11.60 -7.71 13.30
C PRO A 35 -10.92 -7.29 12.00
N THR A 36 -9.69 -6.77 12.11
CA THR A 36 -8.77 -6.34 11.03
C THR A 36 -8.82 -7.25 9.78
N ARG A 37 -9.08 -8.55 9.96
CA ARG A 37 -9.24 -9.54 8.89
C ARG A 37 -10.35 -9.23 7.89
N GLU A 38 -11.54 -8.83 8.31
CA GLU A 38 -12.67 -8.59 7.40
C GLU A 38 -12.41 -7.37 6.49
N LEU A 39 -11.81 -6.32 7.06
CA LEU A 39 -11.40 -5.13 6.30
C LEU A 39 -10.32 -5.48 5.27
N LEU A 40 -9.35 -6.32 5.64
CA LEU A 40 -8.33 -6.79 4.71
C LEU A 40 -8.91 -7.66 3.59
N GLN A 41 -9.96 -8.44 3.86
CA GLN A 41 -10.66 -9.21 2.82
C GLN A 41 -11.41 -8.31 1.84
N ILE A 42 -12.12 -7.30 2.34
CA ILE A 42 -12.77 -6.29 1.48
C ILE A 42 -11.72 -5.59 0.62
N PHE A 43 -10.58 -5.24 1.23
CA PHE A 43 -9.48 -4.59 0.56
C PHE A 43 -8.88 -5.46 -0.56
N GLU A 44 -8.54 -6.72 -0.26
CA GLU A 44 -8.07 -7.69 -1.25
C GLU A 44 -9.06 -7.84 -2.41
N ASN A 45 -10.35 -7.94 -2.10
CA ASN A 45 -11.40 -8.07 -3.10
C ASN A 45 -11.45 -6.86 -4.06
N VAL A 46 -11.32 -5.63 -3.53
CA VAL A 46 -11.26 -4.41 -4.35
C VAL A 46 -10.02 -4.42 -5.25
N LEU A 47 -8.85 -4.75 -4.69
CA LEU A 47 -7.59 -4.78 -5.44
C LEU A 47 -7.65 -5.80 -6.59
N ARG A 48 -8.13 -7.02 -6.30
CA ARG A 48 -8.19 -8.10 -7.30
C ARG A 48 -9.27 -7.86 -8.34
N ASN A 49 -10.50 -7.62 -7.91
CA ASN A 49 -11.66 -7.69 -8.80
C ASN A 49 -12.01 -6.36 -9.47
N GLN A 50 -11.64 -5.22 -8.86
CA GLN A 50 -11.94 -3.91 -9.42
C GLN A 50 -10.70 -3.24 -10.04
N LEU A 51 -9.53 -3.44 -9.44
CA LEU A 51 -8.28 -2.82 -9.88
C LEU A 51 -7.38 -3.79 -10.69
N ASN A 52 -7.78 -5.06 -10.79
CA ASN A 52 -7.08 -6.09 -11.56
C ASN A 52 -5.62 -6.28 -11.14
N ILE A 53 -5.34 -6.09 -9.85
CA ILE A 53 -4.02 -6.30 -9.24
C ILE A 53 -3.88 -7.78 -8.92
N GLY A 54 -2.92 -8.43 -9.58
CA GLY A 54 -2.68 -9.87 -9.43
C GLY A 54 -1.85 -10.23 -8.20
N LYS A 55 -0.96 -9.34 -7.76
CA LYS A 55 -0.01 -9.56 -6.66
C LYS A 55 0.07 -8.34 -5.76
N LEU A 56 0.11 -8.55 -4.46
CA LEU A 56 0.28 -7.49 -3.47
C LEU A 56 0.90 -8.07 -2.19
N VAL A 57 1.81 -7.30 -1.58
CA VAL A 57 2.14 -7.44 -0.17
C VAL A 57 2.00 -6.09 0.50
N LEU A 58 1.32 -6.08 1.64
CA LEU A 58 1.13 -4.92 2.48
C LEU A 58 1.89 -5.12 3.78
N PHE A 59 2.95 -4.34 3.98
CA PHE A 59 3.61 -4.26 5.27
C PHE A 59 3.07 -3.06 6.03
N SER A 60 2.83 -3.21 7.34
CA SER A 60 2.44 -2.09 8.21
C SER A 60 3.38 -1.96 9.40
N LEU A 61 3.66 -0.72 9.78
CA LEU A 61 4.32 -0.37 11.03
C LEU A 61 3.27 0.01 12.07
N ASP A 62 3.24 -0.77 13.15
CA ASP A 62 2.59 -0.41 14.41
C ASP A 62 3.69 -0.29 15.49
N THR A 63 3.77 -1.23 16.44
CA THR A 63 4.94 -1.39 17.31
C THR A 63 6.14 -2.00 16.59
N GLU A 64 5.88 -2.90 15.65
CA GLU A 64 6.87 -3.52 14.76
C GLU A 64 6.30 -3.71 13.36
N TRP A 65 7.18 -3.91 12.38
CA TRP A 65 6.78 -4.20 11.01
C TRP A 65 6.17 -5.59 10.92
N ARG A 66 4.99 -5.67 10.29
CA ARG A 66 4.26 -6.93 10.06
C ARG A 66 3.70 -6.98 8.65
N CYS A 67 3.62 -8.17 8.07
CA CYS A 67 2.87 -8.41 6.84
C CYS A 67 1.38 -8.54 7.19
N LEU A 68 0.55 -7.61 6.73
CA LEU A 68 -0.90 -7.64 7.00
C LEU A 68 -1.68 -8.37 5.90
N LEU A 69 -1.22 -8.26 4.65
CA LEU A 69 -1.88 -8.89 3.51
C LEU A 69 -0.82 -9.31 2.50
N LYS A 70 -0.89 -10.55 2.03
CA LYS A 70 -0.08 -11.08 0.94
C LYS A 70 -0.99 -11.89 0.04
N PHE A 71 -0.91 -11.63 -1.27
CA PHE A 71 -1.58 -12.48 -2.23
C PHE A 71 -0.93 -12.46 -3.61
N GLY A 72 -1.20 -13.51 -4.41
CA GLY A 72 -0.65 -13.67 -5.77
C GLY A 72 0.82 -14.10 -5.80
N LEU A 73 1.34 -14.58 -4.67
CA LEU A 73 2.74 -14.96 -4.46
C LEU A 73 2.77 -16.26 -3.67
N ASP A 74 3.51 -17.23 -4.18
CA ASP A 74 3.68 -18.52 -3.52
C ASP A 74 4.74 -18.45 -2.42
N ASP A 75 5.79 -17.65 -2.62
CA ASP A 75 6.93 -17.54 -1.71
C ASP A 75 6.64 -16.65 -0.49
N GLU A 76 7.07 -17.10 0.68
CA GLU A 76 7.10 -16.27 1.89
C GLU A 76 8.04 -15.08 1.72
N ILE A 77 7.55 -13.87 2.02
CA ILE A 77 8.35 -12.65 1.97
C ILE A 77 8.78 -12.26 3.38
N ASN A 78 10.10 -12.20 3.58
CA ASN A 78 10.67 -11.77 4.85
C ASN A 78 10.39 -10.28 5.10
N VAL A 79 9.74 -9.96 6.22
CA VAL A 79 9.42 -8.57 6.62
C VAL A 79 10.65 -7.67 6.77
N GLY A 80 11.85 -8.25 6.97
CA GLY A 80 13.12 -7.54 6.99
C GLY A 80 13.43 -6.78 5.71
N ILE A 81 12.78 -7.13 4.58
CA ILE A 81 12.90 -6.41 3.31
C ILE A 81 12.49 -4.93 3.42
N VAL A 82 11.62 -4.60 4.38
CA VAL A 82 11.15 -3.21 4.58
C VAL A 82 12.30 -2.24 4.87
N LYS A 83 13.44 -2.75 5.37
CA LYS A 83 14.65 -1.94 5.56
C LYS A 83 15.22 -1.40 4.24
N GLU A 84 15.01 -2.09 3.13
CA GLU A 84 15.41 -1.64 1.78
C GLU A 84 14.50 -0.51 1.26
N PHE A 85 13.32 -0.29 1.86
CA PHE A 85 12.36 0.75 1.42
C PHE A 85 12.51 2.07 2.17
N ARG A 86 13.42 2.16 3.15
CA ARG A 86 13.53 3.32 4.05
C ARG A 86 13.68 4.66 3.31
N ASP A 87 14.39 4.66 2.18
CA ASP A 87 14.67 5.88 1.42
C ASP A 87 13.59 6.18 0.36
N ILE A 88 12.60 5.30 0.22
CA ILE A 88 11.50 5.44 -0.73
C ILE A 88 10.40 6.28 -0.09
N LYS A 89 10.35 7.56 -0.48
CA LYS A 89 9.40 8.55 0.05
C LYS A 89 8.19 8.80 -0.84
N GLU A 90 8.24 8.33 -2.08
CA GLU A 90 7.19 8.51 -3.08
C GLU A 90 6.95 7.18 -3.80
N ILE A 91 5.83 7.09 -4.52
CA ILE A 91 5.53 5.94 -5.37
C ILE A 91 6.62 5.82 -6.42
N SER A 92 7.36 4.71 -6.41
CA SER A 92 8.48 4.49 -7.31
C SER A 92 8.42 3.08 -7.93
N PRO A 93 9.13 2.86 -9.04
CA PRO A 93 9.42 1.51 -9.51
C PRO A 93 10.07 0.68 -8.40
N PHE A 94 9.80 -0.62 -8.40
CA PHE A 94 10.35 -1.54 -7.43
C PHE A 94 11.81 -1.89 -7.78
N GLU A 95 12.76 -1.15 -7.19
CA GLU A 95 14.19 -1.29 -7.47
C GLU A 95 14.98 -1.82 -6.27
N VAL A 96 14.58 -2.98 -5.75
CA VAL A 96 15.36 -3.66 -4.70
C VAL A 96 16.53 -4.45 -5.27
N SER A 97 17.53 -4.65 -4.40
CA SER A 97 18.72 -5.46 -4.71
C SER A 97 18.40 -6.96 -4.82
N ASN A 98 17.33 -7.40 -4.18
CA ASN A 98 16.86 -8.79 -4.20
C ASN A 98 16.23 -9.17 -5.56
N LYS A 99 16.95 -9.97 -6.35
CA LYS A 99 16.52 -10.41 -7.70
C LYS A 99 15.17 -11.12 -7.75
N SER A 100 14.83 -11.94 -6.74
CA SER A 100 13.58 -12.71 -6.73
C SER A 100 12.37 -11.77 -6.55
N LEU A 101 12.49 -10.81 -5.62
CA LEU A 101 11.45 -9.81 -5.40
C LEU A 101 11.35 -8.82 -6.56
N LYS A 102 12.49 -8.46 -7.17
CA LYS A 102 12.52 -7.57 -8.34
C LYS A 102 11.72 -8.12 -9.52
N SER A 103 11.67 -9.44 -9.69
CA SER A 103 10.83 -10.07 -10.73
C SER A 103 9.35 -10.18 -10.37
N ALA A 104 8.99 -9.95 -9.11
CA ALA A 104 7.65 -10.18 -8.59
C ALA A 104 6.78 -8.92 -8.51
N PHE A 105 7.39 -7.73 -8.45
CA PHE A 105 6.69 -6.45 -8.27
C PHE A 105 7.21 -5.36 -9.21
N ASP A 106 6.30 -4.50 -9.65
CA ASP A 106 6.61 -3.37 -10.53
C ASP A 106 6.78 -2.06 -9.78
N ILE A 107 6.03 -1.88 -8.67
CA ILE A 107 5.95 -0.63 -7.92
C ILE A 107 5.99 -0.87 -6.41
N VAL A 108 6.48 0.12 -5.68
CA VAL A 108 6.34 0.25 -4.23
C VAL A 108 5.62 1.55 -3.93
N VAL A 109 4.68 1.50 -2.99
CA VAL A 109 3.81 2.62 -2.63
C VAL A 109 3.98 2.89 -1.14
N PRO A 110 4.80 3.88 -0.75
CA PRO A 110 4.94 4.16 0.66
C PRO A 110 3.75 4.97 1.18
N VAL A 111 3.30 4.66 2.39
CA VAL A 111 2.25 5.40 3.08
C VAL A 111 2.83 6.01 4.35
N PHE A 112 2.81 7.35 4.43
CA PHE A 112 3.37 8.09 5.56
C PHE A 112 2.29 8.79 6.38
N HIS A 113 2.56 8.97 7.67
CA HIS A 113 1.92 10.00 8.48
C HIS A 113 3.00 10.95 8.98
N LYS A 114 2.97 12.18 8.47
CA LYS A 114 4.10 13.13 8.57
C LYS A 114 5.35 12.49 7.96
N GLU A 115 6.45 12.43 8.70
CA GLU A 115 7.71 11.83 8.26
C GLU A 115 7.87 10.34 8.66
N VAL A 116 6.84 9.73 9.24
CA VAL A 116 6.91 8.34 9.72
C VAL A 116 6.20 7.41 8.73
N PRO A 117 6.91 6.41 8.15
CA PRO A 117 6.28 5.42 7.29
C PRO A 117 5.36 4.53 8.13
N LEU A 118 4.14 4.36 7.66
CA LEU A 118 3.11 3.51 8.26
C LEU A 118 2.93 2.21 7.51
N ALA A 119 3.16 2.22 6.19
CA ALA A 119 3.04 1.05 5.35
C ALA A 119 3.88 1.18 4.08
N TYR A 120 4.15 0.03 3.45
CA TYR A 120 4.72 -0.13 2.11
C TYR A 120 3.95 -1.21 1.36
#